data_AF-A0A7V4UAX5-F1
#
_entry.id   AF-A0A7V4UAX5-F1
#
_cell.length_a   1.000
_cell.length_b   1.000
_cell.length_c   1.000
_cell.angle_alpha   90.00
_cell.angle_beta   90.00
_cell.angle_gamma   90.00
#
_symmetry.space_group_name_H-M   'P 1'
#
loop_
_entity.id
_entity.type
_entity.pdbx_description
1 polymer ?
#
loop_
_entity_poly.entity_id
_entity_poly.type
_entity_poly.pdbx_seq_one_letter_code
_entity_poly.pdbx_strand_id
1 'polypeptide(L)'
;MHQVNRTASGALRGSVQAGRPRVDRIDTGSRLAEARMPILVRCPACRKNAEVSRAAIGLQVKCRDCQHVFDVPPGTGYLTVEWGLPKVGERVALTPPQPVTIGRAEENDLVLPGARVSRHHTRIVWQDGAWLAQDLDSGNGTFVNGARIHSVALEHNAGLGIGDFLIRVTIPTARAPGHDTTLVLGHEPGAAAHPAVVHDADARERTVVGAVALPPEPGAASNRLPPSTGRPAPRPASRGPTSSRWITALIAVAALLLTVIVLILILE
;
A
#
# COMPACT_ATOMS: atom_id res chain seq x y z
N MET A 1 21.31 -60.00 63.53
CA MET A 1 20.29 -59.43 62.62
C MET A 1 20.86 -59.41 61.21
N HIS A 2 20.11 -60.02 60.31
CA HIS A 2 20.37 -60.32 58.89
C HIS A 2 20.61 -59.06 58.02
N GLN A 3 21.63 -59.06 57.12
CA GLN A 3 21.51 -59.22 55.63
C GLN A 3 21.16 -57.85 54.94
N VAL A 4 21.52 -57.43 53.71
CA VAL A 4 21.91 -58.05 52.44
C VAL A 4 22.51 -56.94 51.49
N ASN A 5 23.42 -57.33 50.59
CA ASN A 5 23.55 -56.97 49.14
C ASN A 5 23.62 -55.51 48.63
N ARG A 6 24.58 -55.23 47.71
CA ARG A 6 24.43 -55.36 46.22
C ARG A 6 25.66 -54.83 45.40
N THR A 7 26.13 -55.65 44.43
CA THR A 7 26.43 -55.38 42.97
C THR A 7 27.07 -54.07 42.49
N ALA A 8 27.68 -53.93 41.30
CA ALA A 8 28.37 -54.72 40.26
C ALA A 8 28.68 -53.71 39.12
N SER A 9 29.70 -54.01 38.30
CA SER A 9 30.22 -53.21 37.17
C SER A 9 29.20 -52.54 36.25
N GLY A 10 29.43 -51.27 35.91
CA GLY A 10 28.77 -50.56 34.82
C GLY A 10 29.74 -50.21 33.69
N ALA A 11 29.62 -50.89 32.55
CA ALA A 11 30.18 -50.50 31.27
C ALA A 11 29.03 -50.08 30.35
N LEU A 12 29.05 -48.85 29.84
CA LEU A 12 28.09 -48.37 28.83
C LEU A 12 28.83 -47.63 27.72
N ARG A 13 28.95 -48.29 26.57
CA ARG A 13 29.14 -47.66 25.26
C ARG A 13 27.77 -47.21 24.76
N GLY A 14 27.58 -45.91 24.56
CA GLY A 14 26.38 -45.34 23.92
C GLY A 14 26.75 -44.75 22.57
N SER A 15 26.27 -45.36 21.49
CA SER A 15 26.36 -44.91 20.12
C SER A 15 25.46 -43.69 19.87
N VAL A 16 26.04 -42.62 19.31
CA VAL A 16 25.30 -41.42 18.86
C VAL A 16 24.70 -41.72 17.49
N GLN A 17 23.38 -41.98 17.44
CA GLN A 17 22.63 -42.04 16.18
C GLN A 17 22.11 -40.65 15.82
N ALA A 18 22.50 -40.16 14.64
CA ALA A 18 22.03 -38.92 14.03
C ALA A 18 20.53 -38.99 13.73
N GLY A 19 19.74 -38.13 14.40
CA GLY A 19 18.33 -37.93 14.10
C GLY A 19 18.15 -37.14 12.79
N ARG A 20 17.39 -37.70 11.85
CA ARG A 20 16.93 -36.99 10.65
C ARG A 20 16.06 -35.79 11.05
N PRO A 21 16.13 -34.64 10.36
CA PRO A 21 15.23 -33.52 10.63
C PRO A 21 13.79 -33.96 10.36
N ARG A 22 12.91 -33.79 11.36
CA ARG A 22 11.46 -33.87 11.16
C ARG A 22 11.09 -32.76 10.19
N VAL A 23 10.58 -33.13 9.02
CA VAL A 23 9.84 -32.19 8.18
C VAL A 23 8.55 -31.88 8.95
N ASP A 24 8.48 -30.68 9.51
CA ASP A 24 7.28 -30.24 10.22
C ASP A 24 6.08 -30.32 9.28
N ARG A 25 5.08 -31.07 9.73
CA ARG A 25 3.77 -31.21 9.09
C ARG A 25 3.19 -29.81 8.95
N ILE A 26 3.11 -29.33 7.71
CA ILE A 26 2.43 -28.08 7.35
C ILE A 26 1.02 -28.14 7.95
N ASP A 27 0.73 -27.24 8.88
CA ASP A 27 -0.57 -27.12 9.51
C ASP A 27 -1.60 -26.61 8.48
N THR A 28 -2.31 -27.53 7.84
CA THR A 28 -3.39 -27.24 6.88
C THR A 28 -4.53 -26.42 7.51
N GLY A 29 -4.68 -26.43 8.84
CA GLY A 29 -5.70 -25.67 9.56
C GLY A 29 -5.49 -24.16 9.49
N SER A 30 -4.24 -23.70 9.64
CA SER A 30 -3.86 -22.28 9.55
C SER A 30 -4.12 -21.68 8.16
N ARG A 31 -3.80 -22.42 7.08
CA ARG A 31 -4.01 -21.96 5.69
C ARG A 31 -5.49 -21.80 5.33
N LEU A 32 -6.36 -22.67 5.87
CA LEU A 32 -7.81 -22.56 5.67
C LEU A 32 -8.40 -21.37 6.44
N ALA A 33 -7.83 -21.01 7.59
CA ALA A 33 -8.23 -19.83 8.35
C ALA A 33 -7.80 -18.52 7.66
N GLU A 34 -6.58 -18.45 7.11
CA GLU A 34 -6.13 -17.29 6.31
C GLU A 34 -6.89 -17.12 4.99
N ALA A 35 -7.25 -18.22 4.31
CA ALA A 35 -8.06 -18.18 3.08
C ALA A 35 -9.51 -17.70 3.30
N ARG A 36 -9.98 -17.75 4.56
CA ARG A 36 -11.32 -17.32 4.97
C ARG A 36 -11.42 -15.83 5.32
N MET A 37 -10.30 -15.11 5.44
CA MET A 37 -10.37 -13.67 5.69
C MET A 37 -10.89 -12.93 4.46
N PRO A 38 -12.00 -12.18 4.58
CA PRO A 38 -12.50 -11.40 3.48
C PRO A 38 -11.59 -10.19 3.21
N ILE A 39 -11.22 -10.03 1.94
CA ILE A 39 -10.63 -8.80 1.43
C ILE A 39 -11.75 -7.88 0.94
N LEU A 40 -11.52 -6.58 1.03
CA LEU A 40 -12.45 -5.57 0.54
C LEU A 40 -12.02 -5.15 -0.86
N VAL A 41 -12.95 -5.20 -1.81
CA VAL A 41 -12.71 -4.81 -3.21
C VAL A 41 -13.73 -3.77 -3.64
N ARG A 42 -13.32 -2.81 -4.48
CA ARG A 42 -14.23 -1.80 -5.02
C ARG A 42 -14.66 -2.20 -6.42
N CYS A 43 -15.96 -2.33 -6.65
CA CYS A 43 -16.47 -2.66 -7.98
C CYS A 43 -16.20 -1.50 -8.97
N PRO A 44 -15.59 -1.76 -10.14
CA PRO A 44 -15.29 -0.70 -11.12
C PRO A 44 -16.54 -0.05 -11.71
N ALA A 45 -17.67 -0.77 -11.76
CA ALA A 45 -18.92 -0.27 -12.32
C ALA A 45 -19.74 0.57 -11.34
N CYS A 46 -20.07 0.04 -10.16
CA CYS A 46 -20.95 0.73 -9.20
C CYS A 46 -20.20 1.46 -8.07
N ARG A 47 -18.87 1.31 -7.98
CA ARG A 47 -17.98 1.91 -6.96
C ARG A 47 -18.29 1.53 -5.51
N LYS A 48 -19.19 0.57 -5.27
CA LYS A 48 -19.45 0.00 -3.95
C LYS A 48 -18.36 -0.98 -3.55
N ASN A 49 -18.13 -1.05 -2.24
CA ASN A 49 -17.24 -2.03 -1.64
C ASN A 49 -17.95 -3.39 -1.55
N ALA A 50 -17.24 -4.47 -1.86
CA ALA A 50 -17.69 -5.84 -1.72
C ALA A 50 -16.64 -6.64 -0.93
N GLU A 51 -17.10 -7.55 -0.09
CA GLU A 51 -16.25 -8.53 0.58
C GLU A 51 -16.13 -9.77 -0.29
N VAL A 52 -14.91 -10.18 -0.59
CA VAL A 52 -14.60 -11.43 -1.30
C VAL A 52 -13.55 -12.20 -0.52
N SER A 53 -13.52 -13.53 -0.67
CA SER A 53 -12.43 -14.32 -0.07
C SER A 53 -11.09 -13.85 -0.62
N ARG A 54 -10.05 -13.85 0.21
CA ARG A 54 -8.67 -13.61 -0.22
C ARG A 54 -8.22 -14.54 -1.36
N ALA A 55 -8.79 -15.74 -1.44
CA ALA A 55 -8.54 -16.68 -2.54
C ALA A 55 -9.08 -16.20 -3.90
N ALA A 56 -9.91 -15.14 -3.92
CA ALA A 56 -10.44 -14.56 -5.15
C ALA A 56 -9.44 -13.65 -5.88
N ILE A 57 -8.28 -13.33 -5.30
CA ILE A 57 -7.25 -12.52 -5.98
C ILE A 57 -6.79 -13.26 -7.24
N GLY A 58 -6.86 -12.58 -8.40
CA GLY A 58 -6.57 -13.17 -9.71
C GLY A 58 -7.75 -13.95 -10.32
N LEU A 59 -8.92 -13.96 -9.68
CA LEU A 59 -10.13 -14.59 -10.21
C LEU A 59 -11.19 -13.54 -10.59
N GLN A 60 -12.13 -13.96 -11.43
CA GLN A 60 -13.33 -13.17 -11.74
C GLN A 60 -14.38 -13.34 -10.65
N VAL A 61 -14.92 -12.22 -10.19
CA VAL A 61 -16.01 -12.17 -9.22
C VAL A 61 -17.18 -11.39 -9.79
N LYS A 62 -18.39 -11.77 -9.37
CA LYS A 62 -19.63 -11.07 -9.73
C LYS A 62 -20.05 -10.14 -8.61
N CYS A 63 -20.16 -8.84 -8.88
CA CYS A 63 -20.69 -7.87 -7.93
C CYS A 63 -22.14 -8.22 -7.57
N ARG A 64 -22.47 -8.30 -6.28
CA ARG A 64 -23.84 -8.59 -5.83
C ARG A 64 -24.80 -7.44 -6.16
N ASP A 65 -24.34 -6.20 -6.06
CA ASP A 65 -25.17 -5.00 -6.26
C ASP A 65 -25.54 -4.76 -7.73
N CYS A 66 -24.55 -4.76 -8.63
CA CYS A 66 -24.75 -4.37 -10.03
C CYS A 66 -24.61 -5.53 -11.02
N GLN A 67 -24.36 -6.75 -10.54
CA GLN A 67 -24.19 -7.96 -11.35
C GLN A 67 -23.00 -7.93 -12.33
N HIS A 68 -22.19 -6.87 -12.33
CA HIS A 68 -20.99 -6.74 -13.14
C HIS A 68 -19.93 -7.77 -12.72
N VAL A 69 -19.34 -8.45 -13.71
CA VAL A 69 -18.24 -9.40 -13.51
C VAL A 69 -16.93 -8.68 -13.76
N PHE A 70 -15.98 -8.80 -12.84
CA PHE A 70 -14.68 -8.15 -12.94
C PHE A 70 -13.59 -9.03 -12.30
N ASP A 71 -12.36 -8.87 -12.77
CA ASP A 71 -11.18 -9.51 -12.17
C ASP A 71 -10.81 -8.83 -10.85
N VAL A 72 -10.41 -9.60 -9.84
CA VAL A 72 -9.81 -9.06 -8.62
C VAL A 72 -8.31 -8.89 -8.84
N PRO A 73 -7.79 -7.66 -9.01
CA PRO A 73 -6.40 -7.46 -9.35
C PRO A 73 -5.45 -7.90 -8.21
N PRO A 74 -4.22 -8.36 -8.55
CA PRO A 74 -3.18 -8.52 -7.55
C PRO A 74 -2.87 -7.18 -6.87
N GLY A 75 -2.46 -7.22 -5.60
CA GLY A 75 -2.27 -6.01 -4.80
C GLY A 75 -3.56 -5.43 -4.21
N THR A 76 -4.72 -6.06 -4.44
CA THR A 76 -5.97 -5.66 -3.80
C THR A 76 -5.91 -5.90 -2.30
N GLY A 77 -6.09 -4.83 -1.52
CA GLY A 77 -6.03 -4.82 -0.06
C GLY A 77 -7.05 -3.86 0.55
N TYR A 78 -6.80 -3.42 1.77
CA TYR A 78 -7.64 -2.43 2.44
C TYR A 78 -6.87 -1.64 3.50
N LEU A 79 -7.38 -0.45 3.81
CA LEU A 79 -7.00 0.35 4.96
C LEU A 79 -7.95 0.06 6.12
N THR A 80 -7.45 0.09 7.35
CA THR A 80 -8.26 0.05 8.57
C THR A 80 -7.86 1.19 9.49
N VAL A 81 -8.81 2.00 9.94
CA VAL A 81 -8.54 3.01 10.97
C VAL A 81 -8.42 2.30 12.33
N GLU A 82 -7.22 2.25 12.90
CA GLU A 82 -6.98 1.61 14.21
C GLU A 82 -7.17 2.59 15.35
N TRP A 83 -6.81 3.86 15.14
CA TRP A 83 -6.94 4.93 16.12
C TRP A 83 -7.41 6.22 15.48
N GLY A 84 -8.11 7.04 16.27
CA GLY A 84 -8.69 8.31 15.85
C GLY A 84 -10.22 8.22 15.71
N LEU A 85 -10.93 8.67 16.75
CA LEU A 85 -12.39 8.76 16.72
C LEU A 85 -12.87 9.87 15.78
N PRO A 86 -14.07 9.77 15.21
CA PRO A 86 -15.07 8.70 15.37
C PRO A 86 -14.89 7.53 14.38
N LYS A 87 -13.73 7.45 13.71
CA LYS A 87 -13.53 6.61 12.52
C LYS A 87 -12.91 5.23 12.80
N VAL A 88 -12.61 4.92 14.06
CA VAL A 88 -12.01 3.64 14.46
C VAL A 88 -12.85 2.46 13.93
N GLY A 89 -12.18 1.50 13.31
CA GLY A 89 -12.78 0.33 12.68
C GLY A 89 -13.26 0.53 11.24
N GLU A 90 -13.30 1.77 10.73
CA GLU A 90 -13.65 2.03 9.33
C GLU A 90 -12.62 1.40 8.39
N ARG A 91 -13.11 0.75 7.32
CA ARG A 91 -12.29 0.07 6.31
C ARG A 91 -12.56 0.64 4.93
N VAL A 92 -11.50 0.88 4.17
CA VAL A 92 -11.56 1.38 2.79
C VAL A 92 -10.76 0.46 1.88
N ALA A 93 -11.34 0.10 0.73
CA ALA A 93 -10.74 -0.83 -0.20
C ALA A 93 -9.58 -0.17 -0.96
N LEU A 94 -8.48 -0.90 -1.09
CA LEU A 94 -7.39 -0.59 -2.00
C LEU A 94 -7.51 -1.54 -3.19
N THR A 95 -8.11 -1.10 -4.28
CA THR A 95 -8.25 -1.91 -5.51
C THR A 95 -7.47 -1.24 -6.62
N PRO A 96 -6.42 -1.87 -7.18
CA PRO A 96 -5.71 -1.31 -8.32
C PRO A 96 -6.59 -1.19 -9.58
N PRO A 97 -6.38 -0.18 -10.43
CA PRO A 97 -5.47 0.97 -10.27
C PRO A 97 -6.15 2.18 -9.59
N GLN A 98 -7.33 2.00 -8.97
CA GLN A 98 -8.11 3.12 -8.45
C GLN A 98 -7.38 3.79 -7.29
N PRO A 99 -7.11 5.11 -7.35
CA PRO A 99 -6.52 5.82 -6.23
C PRO A 99 -7.53 5.92 -5.07
N VAL A 100 -7.01 6.09 -3.87
CA VAL A 100 -7.79 6.38 -2.66
C VAL A 100 -7.33 7.71 -2.10
N THR A 101 -8.27 8.64 -1.89
CA THR A 101 -7.97 9.94 -1.28
C THR A 101 -8.33 9.96 0.21
N ILE A 102 -7.50 10.63 1.01
CA ILE A 102 -7.65 10.71 2.45
C ILE A 102 -7.54 12.18 2.88
N GLY A 103 -8.49 12.63 3.68
CA GLY A 103 -8.51 14.00 4.17
C GLY A 103 -9.77 14.32 4.95
N ARG A 104 -9.89 15.56 5.41
CA ARG A 104 -11.05 16.01 6.18
C ARG A 104 -12.26 16.39 5.33
N ALA A 105 -12.05 16.70 4.06
CA ALA A 105 -13.14 17.07 3.17
C ALA A 105 -14.01 15.84 2.82
N GLU A 106 -15.32 16.03 2.66
CA GLU A 106 -16.30 14.95 2.51
C GLU A 106 -16.18 14.21 1.17
N GLU A 107 -15.53 14.81 0.19
CA GLU A 107 -15.26 14.22 -1.12
C GLU A 107 -14.13 13.18 -1.14
N ASN A 108 -13.39 13.02 -0.04
CA ASN A 108 -12.35 11.99 0.05
C ASN A 108 -12.96 10.59 0.24
N ASP A 109 -12.26 9.57 -0.24
CA ASP A 109 -12.69 8.18 -0.04
C ASP A 109 -12.63 7.75 1.43
N LEU A 110 -11.62 8.24 2.17
CA LEU A 110 -11.54 8.12 3.63
C LEU A 110 -11.58 9.51 4.26
N VAL A 111 -12.74 9.83 4.86
CA VAL A 111 -12.97 11.12 5.51
C VAL A 111 -12.53 11.05 6.98
N LEU A 112 -11.55 11.86 7.35
CA LEU A 112 -11.00 11.95 8.71
C LEU A 112 -11.32 13.32 9.32
N PRO A 113 -12.28 13.43 10.25
CA PRO A 113 -12.80 14.72 10.73
C PRO A 113 -11.90 15.43 11.78
N GLY A 114 -10.56 15.38 11.62
CA GLY A 114 -9.62 15.97 12.57
C GLY A 114 -9.14 17.37 12.18
N ALA A 115 -9.03 18.29 13.15
CA ALA A 115 -8.50 19.63 12.92
C ALA A 115 -7.06 19.64 12.38
N ARG A 116 -6.28 18.61 12.73
CA ARG A 116 -4.90 18.38 12.25
C ARG A 116 -4.83 17.72 10.87
N VAL A 117 -5.98 17.40 10.27
CA VAL A 117 -6.07 16.80 8.93
C VAL A 117 -6.44 17.88 7.90
N SER A 118 -5.68 17.93 6.82
CA SER A 118 -5.92 18.83 5.68
C SER A 118 -7.17 18.38 4.92
N ARG A 119 -7.80 19.30 4.17
CA ARG A 119 -8.96 18.97 3.32
C ARG A 119 -8.67 17.81 2.37
N HIS A 120 -7.54 17.88 1.66
CA HIS A 120 -6.93 16.76 0.94
C HIS A 120 -5.54 16.60 1.53
N HIS A 121 -5.28 15.51 2.25
CA HIS A 121 -4.07 15.37 3.06
C HIS A 121 -3.08 14.44 2.38
N THR A 122 -3.56 13.27 1.97
CA THR A 122 -2.76 12.22 1.36
C THR A 122 -3.59 11.54 0.29
N ARG A 123 -2.93 11.00 -0.72
CA ARG A 123 -3.52 10.02 -1.61
C ARG A 123 -2.69 8.76 -1.65
N ILE A 124 -3.34 7.63 -1.87
CA ILE A 124 -2.70 6.34 -2.10
C ILE A 124 -2.95 5.98 -3.56
N VAL A 125 -1.88 5.73 -4.31
CA VAL A 125 -1.91 5.48 -5.75
C VAL A 125 -1.24 4.15 -6.08
N TRP A 126 -1.72 3.46 -7.10
CA TRP A 126 -1.08 2.25 -7.60
C TRP A 126 -0.12 2.61 -8.74
N GLN A 127 1.17 2.36 -8.56
CA GLN A 127 2.20 2.61 -9.57
C GLN A 127 3.25 1.48 -9.53
N ASP A 128 3.73 1.05 -10.68
CA ASP A 128 4.80 0.06 -10.81
C ASP A 128 4.57 -1.25 -10.01
N GLY A 129 3.31 -1.67 -9.91
CA GLY A 129 2.94 -2.89 -9.18
C GLY A 129 2.92 -2.75 -7.66
N ALA A 130 2.98 -1.53 -7.13
CA ALA A 130 2.95 -1.24 -5.70
C ALA A 130 1.97 -0.10 -5.36
N TRP A 131 1.54 -0.06 -4.10
CA TRP A 131 0.82 1.09 -3.54
C TRP A 131 1.82 2.12 -3.04
N LEU A 132 1.63 3.39 -3.40
CA LEU A 132 2.43 4.51 -2.90
C LEU A 132 1.53 5.47 -2.14
N ALA A 133 1.94 5.86 -0.92
CA ALA A 133 1.35 6.99 -0.21
C ALA A 133 2.06 8.28 -0.63
N GLN A 134 1.28 9.31 -0.98
CA GLN A 134 1.76 10.62 -1.40
C GLN A 134 1.08 11.71 -0.56
N ASP A 135 1.88 12.48 0.17
CA ASP A 135 1.43 13.68 0.88
C ASP A 135 1.08 14.78 -0.13
N LEU A 136 -0.04 15.48 0.09
CA LEU A 136 -0.55 16.53 -0.80
C LEU A 136 -0.27 17.92 -0.22
N ASP A 137 0.99 18.16 0.16
CA ASP A 137 1.46 19.37 0.85
C ASP A 137 0.62 19.68 2.10
N SER A 138 0.47 18.65 2.93
CA SER A 138 -0.38 18.75 4.10
C SER A 138 0.27 19.57 5.22
N GLY A 139 -0.55 20.27 6.02
CA GLY A 139 -0.03 21.19 7.04
C GLY A 139 0.78 20.50 8.15
N ASN A 140 0.39 19.28 8.53
CA ASN A 140 1.06 18.50 9.58
C ASN A 140 1.92 17.35 9.03
N GLY A 141 1.87 17.07 7.72
CA GLY A 141 2.56 15.96 7.09
C GLY A 141 1.86 14.62 7.25
N THR A 142 2.19 13.72 6.32
CA THR A 142 1.87 12.29 6.37
C THR A 142 3.06 11.52 6.95
N PHE A 143 2.79 10.50 7.78
CA PHE A 143 3.81 9.65 8.40
C PHE A 143 3.58 8.19 8.03
N VAL A 144 4.65 7.46 7.70
CA VAL A 144 4.62 6.01 7.53
C VAL A 144 5.60 5.40 8.51
N ASN A 145 5.12 4.52 9.39
CA ASN A 145 5.90 3.88 10.45
C ASN A 145 6.68 4.90 11.31
N GLY A 146 6.09 6.07 11.56
CA GLY A 146 6.68 7.15 12.36
C GLY A 146 7.60 8.10 11.60
N ALA A 147 7.99 7.79 10.36
CA ALA A 147 8.79 8.69 9.53
C ALA A 147 7.88 9.59 8.68
N ARG A 148 8.16 10.89 8.62
CA ARG A 148 7.45 11.83 7.74
C ARG A 148 7.83 11.55 6.28
N ILE A 149 6.84 11.54 5.38
CA ILE A 149 7.06 11.23 3.96
C ILE A 149 6.52 12.34 3.05
N HIS A 150 7.07 12.39 1.84
CA HIS A 150 6.44 13.06 0.69
C HIS A 150 5.81 12.02 -0.24
N SER A 151 6.55 10.98 -0.58
CA SER A 151 6.06 9.82 -1.33
C SER A 151 6.83 8.58 -0.90
N VAL A 152 6.14 7.48 -0.60
CA VAL A 152 6.78 6.20 -0.24
C VAL A 152 5.92 5.01 -0.67
N ALA A 153 6.56 3.90 -1.04
CA ALA A 153 5.87 2.63 -1.24
C ALA A 153 5.33 2.10 0.10
N LEU A 154 4.10 1.59 0.09
CA LEU A 154 3.43 1.03 1.25
C LEU A 154 3.65 -0.48 1.30
N GLU A 155 4.17 -0.94 2.43
CA GLU A 155 4.32 -2.36 2.73
C GLU A 155 3.07 -2.92 3.41
N HIS A 156 2.96 -4.25 3.42
CA HIS A 156 1.94 -4.93 4.21
C HIS A 156 2.11 -4.60 5.71
N ASN A 157 1.01 -4.31 6.39
CA ASN A 157 0.94 -3.89 7.80
C ASN A 157 1.60 -2.54 8.13
N ALA A 158 1.96 -1.72 7.14
CA ALA A 158 2.46 -0.38 7.39
C ALA A 158 1.44 0.48 8.17
N GLY A 159 1.94 1.27 9.13
CA GLY A 159 1.17 2.22 9.90
C GLY A 159 1.24 3.61 9.26
N LEU A 160 0.12 4.09 8.74
CA LEU A 160 -0.04 5.41 8.14
C LEU A 160 -0.63 6.37 9.19
N GLY A 161 0.18 7.34 9.63
CA GLY A 161 -0.20 8.40 10.56
C GLY A 161 -0.61 9.67 9.81
N ILE A 162 -1.83 10.15 10.08
CA ILE A 162 -2.40 11.37 9.48
C ILE A 162 -3.11 12.16 10.58
N GLY A 163 -2.56 13.31 10.97
CA GLY A 163 -3.08 14.08 12.10
C GLY A 163 -3.11 13.25 13.39
N ASP A 164 -4.30 13.00 13.92
CA ASP A 164 -4.54 12.20 15.14
C ASP A 164 -5.02 10.77 14.84
N PHE A 165 -4.96 10.36 13.57
CA PHE A 165 -5.43 9.05 13.11
C PHE A 165 -4.25 8.14 12.80
N LEU A 166 -4.37 6.87 13.21
CA LEU A 166 -3.47 5.80 12.81
C LEU A 166 -4.24 4.80 11.97
N ILE A 167 -3.76 4.56 10.75
CA ILE A 167 -4.39 3.70 9.76
C ILE A 167 -3.44 2.54 9.46
N ARG A 168 -3.91 1.31 9.54
CA ARG A 168 -3.15 0.12 9.13
C ARG A 168 -3.42 -0.20 7.67
N VAL A 169 -2.36 -0.43 6.92
CA VAL A 169 -2.40 -0.90 5.53
C VAL A 169 -2.35 -2.42 5.50
N THR A 170 -3.38 -3.06 4.95
CA THR A 170 -3.40 -4.52 4.75
C THR A 170 -3.39 -4.83 3.26
N ILE A 171 -2.20 -5.12 2.71
CA ILE A 171 -2.07 -5.59 1.32
C ILE A 171 -1.77 -7.08 1.33
N PRO A 172 -2.70 -7.95 0.91
CA PRO A 172 -2.41 -9.33 0.63
C PRO A 172 -1.17 -9.44 -0.25
N THR A 173 -0.08 -9.96 0.30
CA THR A 173 1.09 -10.35 -0.48
C THR A 173 0.68 -11.55 -1.33
N ALA A 174 0.08 -11.28 -2.50
CA ALA A 174 0.33 -12.14 -3.64
C ALA A 174 1.84 -12.03 -3.85
N ARG A 175 2.56 -13.14 -3.62
CA ARG A 175 4.02 -13.26 -3.75
C ARG A 175 4.55 -12.21 -4.74
N ALA A 176 5.30 -11.24 -4.22
CA ALA A 176 5.71 -10.08 -4.99
C ALA A 176 6.27 -10.53 -6.35
N PRO A 177 5.84 -9.95 -7.50
CA PRO A 177 6.71 -9.96 -8.66
C PRO A 177 8.00 -9.31 -8.19
N GLY A 178 9.09 -10.08 -8.25
CA GLY A 178 10.38 -9.73 -7.67
C GLY A 178 10.71 -8.28 -7.95
N HIS A 179 10.73 -7.48 -6.89
CA HIS A 179 11.60 -6.33 -6.87
C HIS A 179 12.98 -6.96 -7.02
N ASP A 180 13.56 -6.77 -8.20
CA ASP A 180 14.97 -7.01 -8.45
C ASP A 180 15.74 -5.98 -7.60
N THR A 181 15.72 -6.18 -6.29
CA THR A 181 16.70 -5.59 -5.39
C THR A 181 17.94 -6.40 -5.67
N THR A 182 18.81 -5.80 -6.48
CA THR A 182 20.16 -6.26 -6.79
C THR A 182 20.80 -6.89 -5.55
N LEU A 183 20.70 -8.21 -5.42
CA LEU A 183 21.60 -9.01 -4.61
C LEU A 183 22.62 -9.56 -5.58
N VAL A 184 23.71 -8.81 -5.74
CA VAL A 184 24.99 -9.42 -6.14
C VAL A 184 25.32 -10.43 -5.05
N LEU A 185 24.93 -11.68 -5.27
CA LEU A 185 25.55 -12.84 -4.67
C LEU A 185 26.07 -13.66 -5.83
N GLY A 186 27.40 -13.78 -5.84
CA GLY A 186 28.22 -14.20 -6.97
C GLY A 186 27.70 -15.41 -7.71
N HIS A 187 27.61 -15.27 -9.02
CA HIS A 187 27.70 -16.40 -9.92
C HIS A 187 29.19 -16.65 -10.16
N GLU A 188 29.70 -17.75 -9.64
CA GLU A 188 30.88 -18.41 -10.19
C GLU A 188 30.39 -19.35 -11.31
N PRO A 189 30.77 -19.15 -12.58
CA PRO A 189 30.79 -20.22 -13.55
C PRO A 189 32.25 -20.61 -13.85
N GLY A 190 32.58 -21.84 -13.50
CA GLY A 190 33.92 -22.40 -13.59
C GLY A 190 34.43 -22.73 -14.99
N ALA A 191 35.59 -23.38 -14.97
CA ALA A 191 36.31 -24.04 -16.07
C ALA A 191 37.14 -23.13 -16.99
N ALA A 192 38.27 -22.64 -16.46
CA ALA A 192 39.45 -22.39 -17.27
C ALA A 192 40.14 -23.72 -17.61
N ALA A 193 40.05 -24.14 -18.86
CA ALA A 193 40.92 -25.16 -19.46
C ALA A 193 41.94 -24.46 -20.37
N HIS A 194 43.20 -24.49 -19.92
CA HIS A 194 44.49 -24.37 -20.59
C HIS A 194 44.81 -23.27 -21.66
N PRO A 195 46.09 -22.82 -21.70
CA PRO A 195 46.55 -21.68 -22.49
C PRO A 195 47.17 -22.10 -23.84
N ALA A 196 47.17 -21.18 -24.82
CA ALA A 196 48.25 -20.99 -25.80
C ALA A 196 47.88 -19.84 -26.76
N VAL A 197 48.51 -18.68 -26.60
CA VAL A 197 48.71 -17.75 -27.74
C VAL A 197 50.14 -17.24 -27.69
N VAL A 198 50.97 -17.84 -28.53
CA VAL A 198 52.12 -17.18 -29.13
C VAL A 198 51.68 -16.88 -30.56
N HIS A 199 51.92 -15.68 -31.07
CA HIS A 199 52.61 -15.39 -32.34
C HIS A 199 52.77 -13.87 -32.47
N ASP A 200 54.04 -13.45 -32.50
CA ASP A 200 54.52 -12.15 -32.96
C ASP A 200 54.10 -11.89 -34.42
N ALA A 201 53.89 -10.62 -34.77
CA ALA A 201 54.69 -9.92 -35.79
C ALA A 201 54.11 -8.52 -36.10
N ASP A 202 54.96 -7.51 -35.89
CA ASP A 202 55.20 -6.32 -36.71
C ASP A 202 54.00 -5.47 -37.22
N ALA A 203 53.96 -4.20 -36.81
CA ALA A 203 54.60 -3.12 -37.57
C ALA A 203 54.41 -1.77 -36.86
N ARG A 204 55.49 -1.00 -36.83
CA ARG A 204 55.64 0.32 -36.23
C ARG A 204 55.38 1.42 -37.27
N GLU A 205 54.70 2.50 -36.87
CA GLU A 205 55.02 3.89 -37.30
C GLU A 205 54.31 4.89 -36.36
N ARG A 206 55.03 5.47 -35.38
CA ARG A 206 55.63 6.82 -35.35
C ARG A 206 54.60 7.95 -35.53
N THR A 207 54.12 8.59 -34.45
CA THR A 207 54.72 9.73 -33.71
C THR A 207 54.85 11.03 -34.52
N VAL A 208 53.99 12.01 -34.20
CA VAL A 208 54.23 13.47 -34.28
C VAL A 208 53.52 14.09 -33.05
N VAL A 209 54.24 14.40 -31.96
CA VAL A 209 54.61 15.77 -31.49
C VAL A 209 53.46 16.78 -31.70
N GLY A 210 52.74 17.29 -30.71
CA GLY A 210 53.17 17.92 -29.46
C GLY A 210 52.84 19.41 -29.54
N ALA A 211 51.94 19.92 -28.69
CA ALA A 211 51.88 21.34 -28.28
C ALA A 211 50.90 21.53 -27.12
N VAL A 212 51.42 22.00 -25.99
CA VAL A 212 50.69 22.57 -24.86
C VAL A 212 50.73 24.08 -24.99
N ALA A 213 49.60 24.78 -24.83
CA ALA A 213 49.46 26.16 -24.31
C ALA A 213 47.96 26.53 -24.30
N LEU A 214 47.28 26.49 -23.16
CA LEU A 214 46.99 27.59 -22.20
C LEU A 214 45.55 28.11 -22.36
N PRO A 215 44.84 28.41 -21.25
CA PRO A 215 43.42 28.76 -21.24
C PRO A 215 43.19 30.29 -21.33
N PRO A 216 42.00 30.73 -21.76
CA PRO A 216 41.43 32.00 -21.30
C PRO A 216 40.16 31.79 -20.46
N GLU A 217 40.09 32.47 -19.32
CA GLU A 217 38.93 32.50 -18.42
C GLU A 217 37.82 33.50 -18.87
N PRO A 218 36.83 33.91 -18.03
CA PRO A 218 35.42 33.71 -18.31
C PRO A 218 34.71 35.01 -18.72
N GLY A 219 33.87 34.93 -19.75
CA GLY A 219 33.03 36.04 -20.22
C GLY A 219 31.56 35.81 -19.91
N ALA A 220 31.02 36.59 -18.98
CA ALA A 220 29.60 36.68 -18.65
C ALA A 220 28.77 37.33 -19.78
N ALA A 221 27.58 36.79 -20.07
CA ALA A 221 26.37 37.50 -20.51
C ALA A 221 25.22 36.47 -20.62
N SER A 222 24.31 36.43 -19.66
CA SER A 222 23.01 37.12 -19.72
C SER A 222 22.20 36.79 -20.97
N ASN A 223 21.27 35.83 -20.86
CA ASN A 223 20.06 35.83 -21.65
C ASN A 223 18.83 35.43 -20.83
N ARG A 224 18.23 36.48 -20.27
CA ARG A 224 16.80 36.79 -20.15
C ARG A 224 15.78 35.63 -20.27
N LEU A 225 15.05 35.45 -19.17
CA LEU A 225 13.71 34.88 -19.11
C LEU A 225 12.73 35.62 -20.05
N PRO A 226 11.80 34.91 -20.72
CA PRO A 226 10.60 35.53 -21.28
C PRO A 226 9.56 35.82 -20.18
N PRO A 227 8.71 36.87 -20.34
CA PRO A 227 7.73 37.28 -19.35
C PRO A 227 6.54 36.32 -19.25
N SER A 228 6.11 36.08 -18.01
CA SER A 228 4.84 35.44 -17.66
C SER A 228 3.68 36.41 -17.91
N THR A 229 2.88 36.13 -18.93
CA THR A 229 1.56 36.76 -19.10
C THR A 229 0.52 35.69 -19.32
N GLY A 230 -0.40 35.54 -18.37
CA GLY A 230 -1.59 34.70 -18.55
C GLY A 230 -2.07 34.05 -17.27
N ARG A 231 -2.64 34.85 -16.37
CA ARG A 231 -3.53 34.37 -15.30
C ARG A 231 -4.70 33.63 -15.94
N PRO A 232 -4.93 32.32 -15.72
CA PRO A 232 -6.16 31.70 -16.17
C PRO A 232 -7.33 32.26 -15.37
N ALA A 233 -8.40 32.65 -16.09
CA ALA A 233 -9.65 33.10 -15.51
C ALA A 233 -10.24 32.05 -14.55
N PRO A 234 -10.94 32.46 -13.47
CA PRO A 234 -11.64 31.51 -12.62
C PRO A 234 -12.71 30.78 -13.44
N ARG A 235 -12.65 29.44 -13.43
CA ARG A 235 -13.72 28.60 -13.97
C ARG A 235 -15.03 28.89 -13.21
N PRO A 236 -16.19 28.99 -13.88
CA PRO A 236 -17.46 29.12 -13.17
C PRO A 236 -17.67 27.89 -12.28
N ALA A 237 -17.98 28.14 -11.01
CA ALA A 237 -18.35 27.12 -10.06
C ALA A 237 -19.53 26.30 -10.62
N SER A 238 -19.32 25.00 -10.84
CA SER A 238 -20.42 24.07 -11.05
C SER A 238 -21.26 24.04 -9.78
N ARG A 239 -22.42 24.68 -9.82
CA ARG A 239 -23.49 24.48 -8.84
C ARG A 239 -23.90 23.02 -8.90
N GLY A 240 -23.37 22.20 -7.99
CA GLY A 240 -23.98 20.91 -7.66
C GLY A 240 -25.40 21.14 -7.15
N PRO A 241 -26.33 20.18 -7.33
CA PRO A 241 -27.72 20.36 -6.95
C PRO A 241 -27.82 20.70 -5.46
N THR A 242 -28.28 21.91 -5.20
CA THR A 242 -28.57 22.46 -3.89
C THR A 242 -29.66 21.65 -3.20
N SER A 243 -29.35 21.25 -1.97
CA SER A 243 -30.21 21.37 -0.79
C SER A 243 -31.57 20.64 -0.83
N SER A 244 -31.64 19.52 -0.09
CA SER A 244 -32.52 19.35 1.08
C SER A 244 -34.04 19.58 0.96
N ARG A 245 -34.64 19.65 -0.23
CA ARG A 245 -36.11 19.80 -0.38
C ARG A 245 -36.91 18.58 0.11
N TRP A 246 -36.33 17.38 0.05
CA TRP A 246 -36.97 16.16 0.52
C TRP A 246 -36.90 16.01 2.05
N ILE A 247 -35.85 16.56 2.69
CA ILE A 247 -35.69 16.55 4.15
C ILE A 247 -36.70 17.51 4.80
N THR A 248 -36.89 18.71 4.23
CA THR A 248 -37.92 19.64 4.70
C THR A 248 -39.34 19.09 4.53
N ALA A 249 -39.59 18.30 3.47
CA ALA A 249 -40.87 17.65 3.27
C ALA A 249 -41.14 16.55 4.31
N LEU A 250 -40.13 15.74 4.67
CA LEU A 250 -40.26 14.71 5.70
C LEU A 250 -40.51 15.31 7.09
N ILE A 251 -39.83 16.40 7.44
CA ILE A 251 -40.03 17.09 8.73
C ILE A 251 -41.44 17.69 8.80
N ALA A 252 -41.96 18.28 7.72
CA ALA A 252 -43.31 18.83 7.68
C ALA A 252 -44.39 17.75 7.85
N VAL A 253 -44.22 16.58 7.19
CA VAL A 253 -45.14 15.45 7.33
C VAL A 253 -45.10 14.86 8.75
N ALA A 254 -43.91 14.69 9.33
CA ALA A 254 -43.76 14.20 10.70
C ALA A 254 -44.38 15.16 11.72
N ALA A 255 -44.21 16.47 11.54
CA ALA A 255 -44.84 17.49 12.38
C ALA A 255 -46.38 17.44 12.28
N LEU A 256 -46.92 17.33 11.06
CA LEU A 256 -48.37 17.23 10.84
C LEU A 256 -48.97 16.00 11.53
N LEU A 257 -48.32 14.83 11.38
CA LEU A 257 -48.76 13.59 12.02
C LEU A 257 -48.75 13.69 13.55
N LEU A 258 -47.70 14.29 14.12
CA LEU A 258 -47.62 14.54 15.56
C LEU A 258 -48.75 15.44 16.06
N THR A 259 -49.05 16.54 15.36
CA THR A 259 -50.19 17.40 15.71
C THR A 259 -51.53 16.68 15.64
N VAL A 260 -51.74 15.82 14.64
CA VAL A 260 -52.97 15.03 14.51
C VAL A 260 -53.10 14.03 15.66
N ILE A 261 -52.02 13.33 16.02
CA ILE A 261 -52.00 12.38 17.14
C ILE A 261 -52.33 13.10 18.45
N VAL A 262 -51.70 14.25 18.71
CA VAL A 262 -51.97 15.04 19.92
C VAL A 262 -53.42 15.53 19.95
N LEU A 263 -53.97 15.95 18.81
CA LEU A 263 -55.37 16.39 18.73
C LEU A 263 -56.34 15.23 19.02
N ILE A 264 -56.07 14.03 18.50
CA ILE A 264 -56.89 12.83 18.78
C ILE A 264 -56.86 12.51 20.28
N LEU A 265 -55.67 12.52 20.89
CA LEU A 265 -55.51 12.25 22.33
C LEU A 265 -56.18 13.29 23.25
N ILE A 266 -56.48 14.49 22.74
CA ILE A 266 -57.18 15.54 23.50
C ILE A 266 -58.71 15.41 23.33
N LEU A 267 -59.18 14.76 22.26
CA LEU A 267 -60.60 14.64 21.92
C LEU A 267 -61.24 13.31 22.35
N GLU A 268 -60.44 12.32 22.74
CA GLU A 268 -60.86 11.06 23.40
C GLU A 268 -60.75 11.17 24.93
#